data_AF-A0A926SZW9-F1
#
_entry.id   AF-A0A926SZW9-F1
#
_cell.length_a   1.000
_cell.length_b   1.000
_cell.length_c   1.000
_cell.angle_alpha   90.00
_cell.angle_beta   90.00
_cell.angle_gamma   90.00
#
_symmetry.space_group_name_H-M   'P 1'
#
loop_
_entity.id
_entity.type
_entity.pdbx_description
1 polymer ?
#
loop_
_entity_poly.entity_id
_entity_poly.type
_entity_poly.pdbx_seq_one_letter_code
_entity_poly.pdbx_strand_id
1 'polypeptide(L)'
;MNHFCDEWIKDWCQENGWTDLFMERRNNYWAFPPGAVMPEPIPSKVLRTIKTEKGLSYGEKVLSISAVSIAIAAAFFSYFLKCPLPLVFAFVFCAVTVGLLEVEDI
;
A
#
# COMPACT_ATOMS: atom_id res chain seq x y z
N MET A 1 -6.44 3.45 -1.97
CA MET A 1 -6.05 2.03 -1.83
C MET A 1 -5.80 1.76 -0.36
N ASN A 2 -6.00 0.52 0.10
CA ASN A 2 -5.53 0.13 1.43
C ASN A 2 -4.06 -0.27 1.29
N HIS A 3 -3.19 0.35 2.07
CA HIS A 3 -1.74 0.10 2.02
C HIS A 3 -1.33 -1.12 2.86
N PHE A 4 -2.22 -1.56 3.74
CA PHE A 4 -2.03 -2.72 4.58
C PHE A 4 -3.11 -3.75 4.29
N CYS A 5 -2.76 -5.03 4.43
CA CYS A 5 -3.74 -6.11 4.45
C CYS A 5 -4.24 -6.27 5.88
N ASP A 6 -5.55 -6.20 6.09
CA ASP A 6 -6.16 -6.33 7.42
C ASP A 6 -5.81 -7.67 8.08
N GLU A 7 -5.64 -8.73 7.27
CA GLU A 7 -5.21 -10.04 7.73
C GLU A 7 -3.83 -10.00 8.38
N TRP A 8 -2.86 -9.27 7.83
CA TRP A 8 -1.51 -9.21 8.39
C TRP A 8 -1.49 -8.55 9.77
N ILE A 9 -2.35 -7.54 9.95
CA ILE A 9 -2.46 -6.82 11.21
C ILE A 9 -3.20 -7.67 12.23
N LYS A 10 -4.21 -8.43 11.78
CA LYS A 10 -4.92 -9.40 12.62
C LYS A 10 -3.98 -10.50 13.12
N ASP A 11 -3.15 -11.05 12.25
CA ASP A 11 -2.13 -12.04 12.60
C ASP A 11 -1.16 -11.47 13.64
N TRP A 12 -0.63 -10.27 13.41
CA TRP A 12 0.24 -9.59 14.37
C TRP A 12 -0.44 -9.34 15.71
N CYS A 13 -1.71 -8.90 15.70
CA CYS A 13 -2.48 -8.69 16.92
C CYS A 13 -2.61 -10.00 17.71
N GLN A 14 -2.96 -11.10 17.04
CA GLN A 14 -3.11 -12.41 17.68
C GLN A 14 -1.79 -12.93 18.28
N GLU A 15 -0.67 -12.71 17.60
CA GLU A 15 0.66 -13.08 18.09
C GLU A 15 1.11 -12.24 19.30
N ASN A 16 0.68 -10.98 19.39
CA ASN A 16 1.07 -10.05 20.45
C ASN A 16 0.03 -9.92 21.58
N GLY A 17 -1.04 -10.73 21.54
CA GLY A 17 -2.10 -10.71 22.56
C GLY A 17 -3.03 -9.50 22.49
N TRP A 18 -3.08 -8.81 21.35
CA TRP A 18 -4.04 -7.75 21.09
C TRP A 18 -5.37 -8.34 20.61
N THR A 19 -6.48 -7.78 21.08
CA THR A 19 -7.84 -8.26 20.77
C THR A 19 -8.68 -7.20 20.08
N ASP A 20 -9.77 -7.62 19.45
CA ASP A 20 -10.78 -6.76 18.83
C ASP A 20 -10.18 -5.70 17.88
N LEU A 21 -9.46 -6.15 16.85
CA LEU A 21 -8.95 -5.28 15.79
C LEU A 21 -10.11 -4.66 14.99
N PHE A 22 -10.12 -3.33 14.91
CA PHE A 22 -11.00 -2.59 14.01
C PHE A 22 -10.25 -1.45 13.31
N MET A 23 -10.77 -1.04 12.16
CA MET A 23 -10.22 0.06 11.37
C MET A 23 -11.14 1.27 11.51
N GLU A 24 -10.66 2.34 12.12
CA GLU A 24 -11.46 3.56 12.31
C GLU A 24 -11.46 4.44 11.07
N ARG A 25 -10.29 4.59 10.43
CA ARG A 25 -10.09 5.32 9.18
C ARG A 25 -9.10 4.55 8.30
N ARG A 26 -9.04 4.84 7.00
CA ARG A 26 -8.08 4.19 6.09
C ARG A 26 -6.66 4.23 6.66
N ASN A 27 -6.01 3.07 6.73
CA ASN A 27 -4.68 2.85 7.33
C ASN A 27 -4.56 3.11 8.84
N ASN A 28 -5.64 3.45 9.55
CA ASN A 28 -5.64 3.66 11.00
C ASN A 28 -6.32 2.47 11.68
N TYR A 29 -5.48 1.63 12.27
CA TYR A 29 -5.90 0.42 12.96
C TYR A 29 -5.87 0.63 14.46
N TRP A 30 -6.92 0.16 15.11
CA TRP A 30 -7.09 0.21 16.56
C TRP A 30 -7.37 -1.20 17.05
N ALA A 31 -6.79 -1.53 18.20
CA ALA A 31 -7.02 -2.81 18.86
C ALA A 31 -6.80 -2.63 20.36
N PHE A 32 -7.23 -3.61 21.15
CA PHE A 32 -7.04 -3.61 22.59
C PHE A 32 -5.70 -4.26 22.94
N PRO A 33 -4.76 -3.54 23.57
CA PRO A 33 -3.53 -4.16 24.06
C PRO A 33 -3.82 -5.17 25.18
N PRO A 34 -2.88 -6.10 25.45
CA PRO A 34 -3.09 -7.15 26.45
C PRO A 34 -3.34 -6.54 27.84
N GLY A 35 -4.53 -6.82 28.40
CA GLY A 35 -4.94 -6.32 29.72
C GLY A 35 -5.49 -4.89 29.75
N ALA A 36 -5.65 -4.23 28.60
CA ALA A 36 -6.24 -2.91 28.52
C ALA A 36 -7.76 -2.95 28.34
N VAL A 37 -8.44 -1.91 28.81
CA VAL A 37 -9.91 -1.75 28.75
C VAL A 37 -10.32 -0.70 27.70
N MET A 38 -9.34 -0.07 27.04
CA MET A 38 -9.56 0.94 26.02
C MET A 38 -8.78 0.54 24.75
N PRO A 39 -9.37 0.71 23.56
CA PRO A 39 -8.63 0.48 22.32
C PRO A 39 -7.58 1.56 22.14
N GLU A 40 -6.40 1.16 21.68
CA GLU A 40 -5.30 2.05 21.35
C GLU A 40 -4.96 1.94 19.87
N PRO A 41 -4.47 3.03 19.25
CA PRO A 41 -4.02 2.99 17.87
C PRO A 41 -2.76 2.12 17.77
N ILE A 42 -2.72 1.23 16.79
CA ILE A 42 -1.54 0.40 16.54
C ILE A 42 -0.39 1.32 16.12
N PRO A 43 0.79 1.22 16.76
CA PRO A 43 1.90 2.11 16.46
C PRO A 43 2.29 2.06 14.97
N SER A 44 2.47 3.22 14.35
CA SER A 44 2.85 3.34 12.92
C SER A 44 4.15 2.59 12.59
N LYS A 45 5.08 2.51 13.56
CA LYS A 45 6.31 1.71 13.44
C LYS A 45 6.03 0.22 13.25
N VAL A 46 5.06 -0.34 13.99
CA VAL A 46 4.65 -1.74 13.87
C VAL A 46 4.02 -1.98 12.50
N LEU A 47 3.12 -1.09 12.07
CA LEU A 47 2.49 -1.17 10.75
C LEU A 47 3.55 -1.16 9.64
N ARG A 48 4.59 -0.33 9.75
CA ARG A 48 5.73 -0.35 8.81
C ARG A 48 6.50 -1.66 8.86
N THR A 49 6.80 -2.21 10.04
CA THR A 49 7.48 -3.50 10.17
C THR A 49 6.68 -4.61 9.49
N ILE A 50 5.37 -4.69 9.74
CA ILE A 50 4.47 -5.65 9.09
C ILE A 50 4.51 -5.48 7.57
N LYS A 51 4.47 -4.24 7.07
CA LYS A 51 4.56 -3.96 5.63
C LYS A 51 5.92 -4.34 5.04
N THR A 52 7.02 -4.12 5.75
CA THR A 52 8.35 -4.53 5.27
C THR A 52 8.53 -6.05 5.22
N GLU A 53 7.90 -6.79 6.14
CA GLU A 53 7.97 -8.25 6.17
C GLU A 53 7.05 -8.91 5.14
N LYS A 54 5.83 -8.40 4.98
CA LYS A 54 4.80 -8.99 4.12
C LYS A 54 4.80 -8.44 2.68
N GLY A 55 5.40 -7.27 2.46
CA GLY A 55 5.56 -6.64 1.15
C GLY A 55 4.39 -5.74 0.73
N LEU A 56 4.10 -5.71 -0.58
CA LEU A 56 3.07 -4.85 -1.19
C LEU A 56 1.66 -5.40 -0.94
N SER A 57 0.73 -4.53 -0.58
CA SER A 57 -0.69 -4.91 -0.49
C SER A 57 -1.23 -5.35 -1.87
N TYR A 58 -2.32 -6.12 -1.90
CA TYR A 58 -2.92 -6.56 -3.17
C TYR A 58 -3.23 -5.38 -4.11
N GLY A 59 -3.75 -4.27 -3.55
CA GLY A 59 -4.02 -3.06 -4.32
C GLY A 59 -2.75 -2.41 -4.87
N GLU A 60 -1.70 -2.32 -4.06
CA GLU A 60 -0.40 -1.78 -4.47
C GLU A 60 0.26 -2.65 -5.54
N LYS A 61 0.12 -3.97 -5.42
CA LYS A 61 0.62 -4.92 -6.41
C LYS A 61 -0.10 -4.76 -7.76
N VAL A 62 -1.43 -4.65 -7.76
CA VAL A 62 -2.21 -4.42 -8.99
C VAL A 62 -1.84 -3.08 -9.62
N LEU A 63 -1.71 -2.01 -8.82
CA LEU A 63 -1.30 -0.69 -9.31
C LEU A 63 0.12 -0.71 -9.89
N SER A 64 1.06 -1.41 -9.25
CA SER A 64 2.43 -1.53 -9.74
C SER A 64 2.49 -2.33 -11.04
N ILE A 65 1.74 -3.43 -11.15
CA ILE A 65 1.66 -4.24 -12.38
C ILE A 65 1.04 -3.43 -13.51
N SER A 66 0.01 -2.63 -13.24
CA SER A 66 -0.63 -1.80 -14.25
C SER A 66 0.31 -0.69 -14.73
N ALA A 67 1.08 -0.06 -13.84
CA ALA A 67 2.10 0.92 -14.20
C ALA A 67 3.17 0.34 -15.14
N VAL A 68 3.69 -0.85 -14.83
CA VAL A 68 4.66 -1.54 -15.69
C VAL A 68 4.05 -1.89 -17.05
N SER A 69 2.82 -2.39 -17.06
CA SER A 69 2.12 -2.77 -18.29
C SER A 69 1.86 -1.55 -19.19
N ILE A 70 1.49 -0.41 -18.61
CA ILE A 70 1.31 0.87 -19.31
C ILE A 70 2.65 1.38 -19.86
N ALA A 71 3.74 1.27 -19.11
CA ALA A 71 5.07 1.65 -19.58
C ALA A 71 5.52 0.82 -20.79
N ILE A 72 5.30 -0.50 -20.77
CA ILE A 72 5.62 -1.39 -21.90
C ILE A 72 4.76 -1.05 -23.13
N ALA A 73 3.45 -0.86 -22.93
CA ALA A 73 2.54 -0.48 -24.01
C ALA A 73 2.94 0.88 -24.61
N ALA A 74 3.29 1.85 -23.78
CA ALA A 74 3.75 3.17 -24.22
C ALA A 74 5.03 3.10 -25.05
N ALA A 75 6.00 2.24 -24.67
CA ALA A 75 7.20 2.02 -25.46
C ALA A 75 6.87 1.44 -26.85
N PHE A 76 5.96 0.45 -26.91
CA PHE A 76 5.50 -0.13 -28.18
C PHE A 76 4.77 0.89 -29.06
N PHE A 77 3.84 1.65 -28.49
CA PHE A 77 3.12 2.71 -29.20
C PHE A 77 4.04 3.83 -29.66
N SER A 78 5.04 4.20 -28.86
CA SER A 78 6.02 5.22 -29.23
C SER A 78 6.83 4.77 -30.45
N TYR A 79 7.23 3.50 -30.51
CA TYR A 79 7.89 2.92 -31.67
C TYR A 79 7.00 2.91 -32.93
N PHE A 80 5.74 2.48 -32.77
CA PHE A 80 4.80 2.38 -33.89
C PHE A 80 4.40 3.76 -34.45
N LEU A 81 4.08 4.70 -33.58
CA LEU A 81 3.64 6.06 -33.94
C LEU A 81 4.80 7.01 -34.24
N LYS A 82 6.06 6.58 -34.01
CA LYS A 82 7.27 7.41 -34.08
C LYS A 82 7.13 8.74 -33.33
N CYS A 83 6.40 8.72 -32.22
CA CYS A 83 6.06 9.92 -31.45
C CYS A 83 6.44 9.72 -29.97
N PRO A 84 7.04 10.74 -29.31
CA PRO A 84 7.44 10.64 -27.91
C PRO A 84 6.28 10.81 -26.91
N LEU A 85 5.11 11.27 -27.36
CA LEU A 85 3.96 11.58 -26.49
C LEU A 85 3.51 10.41 -25.58
N PRO A 86 3.36 9.16 -26.07
CA PRO A 86 2.97 8.04 -25.21
C PRO A 86 3.95 7.79 -24.05
N LEU A 87 5.24 8.04 -24.29
CA LEU A 87 6.30 7.81 -23.31
C LEU A 87 6.27 8.87 -22.21
N VAL A 88 6.02 10.14 -22.57
CA VAL A 88 5.80 11.22 -21.58
C VAL A 88 4.57 10.94 -20.72
N PHE A 89 3.48 10.46 -21.33
CA PHE A 89 2.29 10.09 -20.58
C PHE A 89 2.56 8.95 -19.58
N ALA A 90 3.26 7.90 -20.00
CA ALA A 90 3.66 6.81 -19.12
C ALA A 90 4.56 7.30 -17.97
N PHE A 91 5.48 8.23 -18.24
CA PHE A 91 6.32 8.83 -17.20
C PHE A 91 5.50 9.55 -16.13
N VAL A 92 4.55 10.41 -16.54
CA VAL A 92 3.67 11.11 -15.60
C VAL A 92 2.81 10.12 -14.82
N PHE A 93 2.27 9.10 -15.49
CA PHE A 93 1.51 8.04 -14.82
C PHE A 93 2.36 7.33 -13.75
N CYS A 94 3.58 6.94 -14.09
CA CYS A 94 4.52 6.34 -13.14
C CYS A 94 4.80 7.27 -11.95
N ALA A 95 5.03 8.55 -12.18
CA ALA A 95 5.26 9.52 -11.11
C ALA A 95 4.06 9.63 -10.15
N VAL A 96 2.84 9.67 -10.69
CA VAL A 96 1.61 9.66 -9.88
C VAL A 96 1.47 8.35 -9.11
N THR A 97 1.75 7.20 -9.72
CA THR A 97 1.67 5.91 -9.01
C THR A 97 2.69 5.80 -7.87
N VAL A 98 3.90 6.36 -8.03
CA VAL A 98 4.91 6.42 -6.97
C VAL A 98 4.41 7.28 -5.82
N GLY A 99 3.87 8.48 -6.10
CA GLY A 99 3.30 9.33 -5.06
C GLY A 99 2.11 8.70 -4.33
N LEU A 100 1.33 7.86 -5.02
CA LEU A 100 0.24 7.09 -4.42
C LEU A 100 0.71 5.84 -3.64
N LEU A 101 1.95 5.40 -3.81
CA LEU A 101 2.56 4.26 -3.12
C LEU A 101 3.29 4.67 -1.83
N GLU A 102 3.73 5.93 -1.76
CA GLU A 102 4.28 6.50 -0.53
C GLU A 102 3.21 6.47 0.57
N VAL A 103 3.56 5.85 1.70
CA VAL A 103 2.71 5.86 2.88
C VAL A 103 3.00 7.15 3.62
N GLU A 104 1.99 8.00 3.76
CA GLU A 104 2.09 9.28 4.45
C GLU A 104 2.45 9.03 5.92
N ASP A 105 3.55 9.63 6.36
CA ASP A 105 4.03 9.61 7.73
C ASP A 105 3.14 10.55 8.57
N ILE A 106 2.07 10.01 9.15
CA ILE A 106 1.30 10.72 10.19
C ILE A 106 2.04 10.63 11.52
#